data_AF-S8AUC2-F1
#
_entry.id   AF-S8AUC2-F1
#
_cell.length_a   1.000
_cell.length_b   1.000
_cell.length_c   1.000
_cell.angle_alpha   90.00
_cell.angle_beta   90.00
_cell.angle_gamma   90.00
#
_symmetry.space_group_name_H-M   'P 1'
#
loop_
_entity.id
_entity.type
_entity.pdbx_description
1 polymer ?
#
loop_
_entity_poly.entity_id
_entity_poly.type
_entity_poly.pdbx_seq_one_letter_code
_entity_poly.pdbx_strand_id
1 'polypeptide(L)'
;MATTKRPVGLLFDIGGVCVVSPFQAILDYEIANNIPPGWVNFSISRTSPNGSWHKLERGQIPMDAEFFAGFNADLQNAELWNQFHQQLAKKKGQTPGPVPPLPKVDAEWLFWEMMRISRTPDPHMFPALQKLKASGQYLMGALSNTVKFPDGHDFNKDVSGVRSQFDFFISSAHTGLRKPDPKIYQVAIQEMQALAKQRGLPEIHASDIVFFDDIGENLKGAKKAGMRTVKVTLGRIEDAVKELEKLTGLPLLEADQKARL
;
A
#
# COMPACT_ATOMS: atom_id res chain seq x y z
N MET A 1 -12.76 -22.76 21.92
CA MET A 1 -12.04 -21.88 20.97
C MET A 1 -12.61 -20.48 21.14
N ALA A 2 -11.78 -19.47 21.42
CA ALA A 2 -12.28 -18.11 21.58
C ALA A 2 -12.87 -17.64 20.24
N THR A 3 -14.17 -17.36 20.21
CA THR A 3 -14.83 -16.77 19.05
C THR A 3 -14.24 -15.38 18.84
N THR A 4 -13.44 -15.21 17.81
CA THR A 4 -12.89 -13.91 17.42
C THR A 4 -14.05 -12.96 17.12
N LYS A 5 -14.17 -11.88 17.89
CA LYS A 5 -15.20 -10.85 17.71
C LYS A 5 -15.15 -10.34 16.26
N ARG A 6 -16.31 -10.37 15.57
CA ARG A 6 -16.42 -9.81 14.21
C ARG A 6 -16.01 -8.33 14.20
N PRO A 7 -15.26 -7.87 13.19
CA PRO A 7 -14.92 -6.45 13.07
C PRO A 7 -16.14 -5.59 12.82
N VAL A 8 -16.05 -4.32 13.23
CA VAL A 8 -17.00 -3.28 12.84
C VAL A 8 -16.45 -2.50 11.64
N GLY A 9 -15.13 -2.22 11.64
CA GLY A 9 -14.45 -1.53 10.56
C GLY A 9 -13.42 -2.39 9.85
N LEU A 10 -13.37 -2.26 8.53
CA LEU A 10 -12.34 -2.84 7.68
C LEU A 10 -11.57 -1.70 7.02
N LEU A 11 -10.26 -1.63 7.29
CA LEU A 11 -9.38 -0.59 6.77
C LEU A 11 -8.38 -1.25 5.80
N PHE A 12 -8.18 -0.65 4.63
CA PHE A 12 -7.35 -1.24 3.59
C PHE A 12 -6.25 -0.27 3.12
N ASP A 13 -5.03 -0.76 2.94
CA ASP A 13 -4.13 -0.15 1.98
C ASP A 13 -4.65 -0.34 0.55
N ILE A 14 -4.12 0.42 -0.39
CA ILE A 14 -4.54 0.39 -1.79
C ILE A 14 -3.53 -0.38 -2.65
N GLY A 15 -2.32 0.14 -2.80
CA GLY A 15 -1.28 -0.50 -3.60
C GLY A 15 -0.86 -1.84 -3.01
N GLY A 16 -0.92 -2.92 -3.79
CA GLY A 16 -0.57 -4.26 -3.31
C GLY A 16 -1.64 -4.96 -2.49
N VAL A 17 -2.80 -4.33 -2.29
CA VAL A 17 -3.96 -4.89 -1.58
C VAL A 17 -5.21 -4.85 -2.46
N CYS A 18 -5.67 -3.65 -2.83
CA CYS A 18 -6.87 -3.48 -3.65
C CYS A 18 -6.55 -3.34 -5.15
N VAL A 19 -5.33 -2.90 -5.47
CA VAL A 19 -4.79 -2.77 -6.82
C VAL A 19 -3.40 -3.39 -6.88
N VAL A 20 -2.90 -3.66 -8.08
CA VAL A 20 -1.57 -4.23 -8.28
C VAL A 20 -0.49 -3.35 -7.61
N SER A 21 0.45 -4.00 -6.92
CA SER A 21 1.52 -3.30 -6.19
C SER A 21 2.45 -2.54 -7.14
N PRO A 22 2.82 -1.28 -6.82
CA PRO A 22 3.82 -0.56 -7.60
C PRO A 22 5.20 -1.24 -7.53
N PHE A 23 5.43 -2.12 -6.54
CA PHE A 23 6.66 -2.91 -6.45
C PHE A 23 6.84 -3.88 -7.62
N GLN A 24 5.76 -4.28 -8.29
CA GLN A 24 5.86 -5.10 -9.50
C GLN A 24 6.51 -4.29 -10.64
N ALA A 25 6.07 -3.04 -10.84
CA ALA A 25 6.64 -2.14 -11.84
C ALA A 25 8.14 -1.89 -11.58
N ILE A 26 8.52 -1.70 -10.31
CA ILE A 26 9.91 -1.56 -9.90
C ILE A 26 10.72 -2.81 -10.27
N LEU A 27 10.23 -3.99 -9.91
CA LEU A 27 10.92 -5.25 -10.18
C LEU A 27 11.12 -5.47 -11.68
N ASP A 28 10.07 -5.26 -12.48
CA ASP A 28 10.13 -5.43 -13.93
C ASP A 28 11.12 -4.43 -14.57
N TYR A 29 11.11 -3.18 -14.10
CA TYR A 29 12.07 -2.17 -14.53
C TYR A 29 13.51 -2.53 -14.18
N GLU A 30 13.75 -2.99 -12.95
CA GLU A 30 15.09 -3.38 -12.50
C GLU A 30 15.63 -4.54 -13.35
N ILE A 31 14.82 -5.57 -13.58
CA ILE A 31 15.20 -6.71 -14.45
C ILE A 31 15.50 -6.23 -15.87
N ALA A 32 14.62 -5.44 -16.47
CA ALA A 32 14.77 -4.96 -17.84
C ALA A 32 16.03 -4.09 -18.05
N ASN A 33 16.47 -3.38 -17.00
CA ASN A 33 17.62 -2.49 -17.04
C ASN A 33 18.89 -3.09 -16.41
N ASN A 34 18.92 -4.40 -16.14
CA ASN A 34 20.05 -5.11 -15.52
C ASN A 34 20.47 -4.52 -14.15
N ILE A 35 19.51 -3.98 -13.40
CA ILE A 35 19.68 -3.51 -12.05
C ILE A 35 19.40 -4.69 -11.10
N PRO A 36 20.25 -4.99 -10.12
CA PRO A 36 19.98 -6.03 -9.14
C PRO A 36 18.66 -5.75 -8.41
N PRO A 37 17.72 -6.72 -8.35
CA PRO A 37 16.39 -6.49 -7.79
C PRO A 37 16.41 -5.97 -6.35
N GLY A 38 15.57 -4.97 -6.10
CA GLY A 38 15.37 -4.32 -4.82
C GLY A 38 16.16 -3.04 -4.61
N TRP A 39 16.93 -2.57 -5.59
CA TRP A 39 17.70 -1.33 -5.51
C TRP A 39 16.80 -0.11 -5.26
N VAL A 40 15.78 0.09 -6.09
CA VAL A 40 14.89 1.26 -6.02
C VAL A 40 14.19 1.31 -4.67
N ASN A 41 13.61 0.17 -4.25
CA ASN A 41 12.96 0.05 -2.95
C ASN A 41 13.94 0.26 -1.78
N PHE A 42 15.16 -0.24 -1.90
CA PHE A 42 16.21 0.00 -0.92
C PHE A 42 16.52 1.50 -0.81
N SER A 43 16.78 2.18 -1.94
CA SER A 43 17.08 3.62 -1.94
C SER A 43 15.93 4.45 -1.37
N ILE A 44 14.69 4.21 -1.81
CA ILE A 44 13.49 4.86 -1.24
C ILE A 44 13.48 4.64 0.28
N SER A 45 13.61 3.39 0.76
CA SER A 45 13.56 3.12 2.20
C SER A 45 14.64 3.84 3.02
N ARG A 46 15.84 4.04 2.46
CA ARG A 46 17.00 4.63 3.15
C ARG A 46 17.06 6.14 3.11
N THR A 47 16.39 6.76 2.14
CA THR A 47 16.24 8.22 2.09
C THR A 47 15.10 8.72 2.99
N SER A 48 14.31 7.82 3.59
CA SER A 48 13.31 8.16 4.59
C SER A 48 13.91 8.91 5.80
N PRO A 49 13.25 9.94 6.36
CA PRO A 49 11.94 10.47 5.95
C PRO A 49 12.03 11.59 4.89
N ASN A 50 13.22 11.97 4.44
CA ASN A 50 13.48 13.22 3.71
C ASN A 50 13.67 13.07 2.20
N GLY A 51 13.69 11.85 1.67
CA GLY A 51 13.75 11.57 0.24
C GLY A 51 12.57 12.18 -0.52
N SER A 52 12.78 12.44 -1.80
CA SER A 52 11.82 13.11 -2.69
C SER A 52 10.49 12.35 -2.73
N TRP A 53 10.53 11.02 -2.78
CA TRP A 53 9.34 10.16 -2.68
C TRP A 53 8.52 10.43 -1.41
N HIS A 54 9.18 10.54 -0.26
CA HIS A 54 8.52 10.73 1.02
C HIS A 54 7.91 12.13 1.15
N LYS A 55 8.60 13.15 0.61
CA LYS A 55 8.07 14.52 0.54
C LYS A 55 6.82 14.58 -0.36
N LEU A 56 6.87 13.92 -1.51
CA LEU A 56 5.72 13.83 -2.43
C LEU A 56 4.53 13.11 -1.79
N GLU A 57 4.76 11.97 -1.14
CA GLU A 57 3.71 11.21 -0.44
C GLU A 57 3.12 11.98 0.75
N ARG A 58 3.81 12.98 1.30
CA ARG A 58 3.26 13.88 2.33
C ARG A 58 2.68 15.18 1.73
N GLY A 59 2.67 15.33 0.41
CA GLY A 59 2.20 16.54 -0.27
C GLY A 59 3.02 17.78 0.09
N GLN A 60 4.29 17.61 0.50
CA GLN A 60 5.20 18.70 0.84
C GLN A 60 5.81 19.38 -0.39
N ILE A 61 5.84 18.66 -1.51
CA ILE A 61 6.29 19.13 -2.82
C ILE A 61 5.26 18.70 -3.87
N PRO A 62 5.09 19.47 -4.97
CA PRO A 62 4.23 19.09 -6.09
C PRO A 62 4.85 17.96 -6.93
N MET A 63 4.03 17.36 -7.81
CA MET A 63 4.49 16.42 -8.84
C MET A 63 4.89 17.20 -10.10
N ASP A 64 6.16 17.56 -10.21
CA ASP A 64 6.71 18.32 -11.33
C ASP A 64 8.15 17.89 -11.67
N ALA A 65 8.81 18.63 -12.56
CA ALA A 65 10.17 18.36 -12.98
C ALA A 65 11.19 18.38 -11.82
N GLU A 66 10.97 19.20 -10.78
CA GLU A 66 11.85 19.25 -9.62
C GLU A 66 11.73 17.98 -8.78
N PHE A 67 10.50 17.46 -8.61
CA PHE A 67 10.30 16.15 -7.98
C PHE A 67 11.04 15.05 -8.75
N PHE A 68 10.90 14.98 -10.08
CA PHE A 68 11.55 13.93 -10.87
C PHE A 68 13.08 14.03 -10.84
N ALA A 69 13.63 15.25 -10.89
CA ALA A 69 15.06 15.48 -10.72
C ALA A 69 15.55 15.04 -9.33
N GLY A 70 14.82 15.39 -8.27
CA GLY A 70 15.11 14.98 -6.90
C GLY A 70 15.02 13.46 -6.69
N PHE A 71 13.99 12.82 -7.25
CA PHE A 71 13.84 11.37 -7.16
C PHE A 71 14.95 10.64 -7.92
N ASN A 72 15.36 11.15 -9.08
CA ASN A 72 16.53 10.61 -9.77
C ASN A 72 17.81 10.77 -8.94
N ALA A 73 18.02 11.93 -8.32
CA ALA A 73 19.17 12.16 -7.45
C ALA A 73 19.21 11.19 -6.25
N ASP A 74 18.06 10.90 -5.64
CA ASP A 74 17.95 9.89 -4.57
C ASP A 74 18.40 8.49 -5.05
N LEU A 75 18.14 8.15 -6.32
CA LEU A 75 18.53 6.88 -6.95
C LEU A 75 19.98 6.85 -7.46
N GLN A 76 20.69 8.00 -7.44
CA GLN A 76 22.10 8.13 -7.84
C GLN A 76 23.05 8.25 -6.63
N ASN A 77 22.61 7.83 -5.44
CA ASN A 77 23.42 7.89 -4.24
C ASN A 77 24.44 6.73 -4.16
N ALA A 78 25.72 7.04 -4.39
CA ALA A 78 26.81 6.06 -4.39
C ALA A 78 27.02 5.37 -3.03
N GLU A 79 26.77 6.06 -1.92
CA GLU A 79 26.90 5.46 -0.59
C GLU A 79 25.83 4.38 -0.38
N LEU A 80 24.57 4.71 -0.71
CA LEU A 80 23.47 3.75 -0.62
C LEU A 80 23.68 2.55 -1.56
N TRP A 81 24.26 2.78 -2.74
CA TRP A 81 24.57 1.71 -3.69
C TRP A 81 25.59 0.73 -3.13
N ASN A 82 26.66 1.24 -2.51
CA ASN A 82 27.65 0.43 -1.82
C ASN A 82 27.00 -0.38 -0.68
N GLN A 83 26.16 0.26 0.14
CA GLN A 83 25.45 -0.41 1.24
C GLN A 83 24.51 -1.52 0.74
N PHE A 84 23.80 -1.27 -0.37
CA PHE A 84 22.92 -2.25 -1.00
C PHE A 84 23.70 -3.49 -1.44
N HIS A 85 24.83 -3.31 -2.12
CA HIS A 85 25.69 -4.42 -2.54
C HIS A 85 26.29 -5.20 -1.36
N GLN A 86 26.70 -4.50 -0.29
CA GLN A 86 27.14 -5.16 0.95
C GLN A 86 26.02 -6.01 1.55
N GLN A 87 24.78 -5.50 1.56
CA GLN A 87 23.63 -6.25 2.06
C GLN A 87 23.32 -7.46 1.17
N LEU A 88 23.40 -7.33 -0.16
CA LEU A 88 23.21 -8.43 -1.09
C LEU A 88 24.25 -9.53 -0.90
N ALA A 89 25.53 -9.17 -0.77
CA ALA A 89 26.61 -10.12 -0.50
C ALA A 89 26.37 -10.86 0.82
N LYS A 90 26.05 -10.13 1.89
CA LYS A 90 25.71 -10.71 3.20
C LYS A 90 24.53 -11.67 3.14
N LYS A 91 23.46 -11.32 2.42
CA LYS A 91 22.28 -12.21 2.23
C LYS A 91 22.64 -13.48 1.46
N LYS A 92 23.62 -13.43 0.57
CA LYS A 92 24.13 -14.59 -0.18
C LYS A 92 25.22 -15.38 0.58
N GLY A 93 25.60 -14.95 1.79
CA GLY A 93 26.72 -15.55 2.53
C GLY A 93 28.08 -15.33 1.86
N GLN A 94 28.20 -14.28 1.04
CA GLN A 94 29.40 -13.95 0.26
C GLN A 94 30.11 -12.74 0.85
N THR A 95 31.43 -12.66 0.64
CA THR A 95 32.19 -11.44 0.87
C THR A 95 31.80 -10.38 -0.16
N PRO A 96 31.70 -9.09 0.21
CA PRO A 96 31.44 -8.03 -0.77
C PRO A 96 32.55 -7.99 -1.83
N GLY A 97 32.16 -8.18 -3.09
CA GLY A 97 33.05 -7.99 -4.25
C GLY A 97 33.09 -6.53 -4.71
N PRO A 98 33.76 -6.24 -5.84
CA PRO A 98 33.74 -4.93 -6.46
C PRO A 98 32.29 -4.49 -6.76
N VAL A 99 31.96 -3.27 -6.35
CA VAL A 99 30.63 -2.69 -6.60
C VAL A 99 30.59 -2.19 -8.06
N PRO A 100 29.62 -2.61 -8.87
CA PRO A 100 29.49 -2.12 -10.25
C PRO A 100 29.16 -0.63 -10.27
N PRO A 101 29.31 0.05 -11.43
CA PRO A 101 28.85 1.43 -11.58
C PRO A 101 27.37 1.59 -11.21
N LEU A 102 27.01 2.76 -10.68
CA LEU A 102 25.61 3.12 -10.44
C LEU A 102 24.78 2.98 -11.73
N PRO A 103 23.59 2.37 -11.67
CA PRO A 103 22.73 2.26 -12.83
C PRO A 103 22.14 3.62 -13.17
N LYS A 104 21.97 3.90 -14.47
CA LYS A 104 21.11 5.00 -14.91
C LYS A 104 19.66 4.60 -14.72
N VAL A 105 18.87 5.44 -14.05
CA VAL A 105 17.45 5.21 -13.84
C VAL A 105 16.67 6.36 -14.47
N ASP A 106 15.68 6.03 -15.28
CA ASP A 106 14.64 6.94 -15.73
C ASP A 106 13.55 6.98 -14.66
N ALA A 107 13.75 7.86 -13.68
CA ALA A 107 12.90 7.98 -12.51
C ALA A 107 11.48 8.45 -12.86
N GLU A 108 11.33 9.26 -13.92
CA GLU A 108 10.03 9.74 -14.38
C GLU A 108 9.24 8.63 -15.08
N TRP A 109 9.87 7.91 -16.01
CA TRP A 109 9.23 6.75 -16.64
C TRP A 109 8.83 5.71 -15.59
N LEU A 110 9.74 5.39 -14.67
CA LEU A 110 9.49 4.42 -13.60
C LEU A 110 8.35 4.88 -12.69
N PHE A 111 8.30 6.16 -12.35
CA PHE A 111 7.19 6.74 -11.59
C PHE A 111 5.86 6.52 -12.29
N TRP A 112 5.76 6.90 -13.56
CA TRP A 112 4.52 6.78 -14.33
C TRP A 112 4.11 5.34 -14.55
N GLU A 113 5.05 4.40 -14.67
CA GLU A 113 4.76 2.98 -14.79
C GLU A 113 4.25 2.37 -13.46
N MET A 114 4.87 2.72 -12.32
CA MET A 114 4.34 2.39 -11.00
C MET A 114 2.91 2.90 -10.84
N MET A 115 2.69 4.15 -11.26
CA MET A 115 1.38 4.75 -11.25
C MET A 115 0.40 3.97 -12.14
N ARG A 116 0.73 3.70 -13.41
CA ARG A 116 -0.15 2.98 -14.34
C ARG A 116 -0.55 1.61 -13.80
N ILE A 117 0.40 0.82 -13.29
CA ILE A 117 0.13 -0.54 -12.79
C ILE A 117 -0.78 -0.50 -11.56
N SER A 118 -0.57 0.44 -10.63
CA SER A 118 -1.41 0.59 -9.42
C SER A 118 -2.80 1.17 -9.67
N ARG A 119 -3.34 1.06 -10.90
CA ARG A 119 -4.73 1.37 -11.25
C ARG A 119 -5.50 0.12 -11.63
N THR A 120 -4.80 -0.98 -11.89
CA THR A 120 -5.38 -2.28 -12.17
C THR A 120 -5.94 -2.89 -10.87
N PRO A 121 -7.25 -3.11 -10.77
CA PRO A 121 -7.84 -3.78 -9.61
C PRO A 121 -7.28 -5.18 -9.42
N ASP A 122 -7.06 -5.57 -8.17
CA ASP A 122 -6.74 -6.96 -7.87
C ASP A 122 -7.94 -7.87 -8.14
N PRO A 123 -7.77 -8.99 -8.87
CA PRO A 123 -8.88 -9.83 -9.31
C PRO A 123 -9.60 -10.58 -8.17
N HIS A 124 -8.99 -10.68 -6.99
CA HIS A 124 -9.59 -11.34 -5.83
C HIS A 124 -10.13 -10.32 -4.83
N MET A 125 -9.35 -9.30 -4.50
CA MET A 125 -9.73 -8.31 -3.51
C MET A 125 -10.85 -7.39 -4.02
N PHE A 126 -10.82 -6.95 -5.28
CA PHE A 126 -11.82 -6.01 -5.76
C PHE A 126 -13.26 -6.57 -5.75
N PRO A 127 -13.54 -7.79 -6.23
CA PRO A 127 -14.86 -8.42 -6.07
C PRO A 127 -15.25 -8.59 -4.59
N ALA A 128 -14.30 -8.90 -3.71
CA ALA A 128 -14.54 -9.00 -2.28
C ALA A 128 -14.97 -7.65 -1.68
N LEU A 129 -14.34 -6.54 -2.06
CA LEU A 129 -14.74 -5.18 -1.65
C LEU A 129 -16.15 -4.84 -2.09
N GLN A 130 -16.54 -5.21 -3.32
CA GLN A 130 -17.90 -5.00 -3.83
C GLN A 130 -18.94 -5.76 -3.00
N LYS A 131 -18.67 -7.03 -2.67
CA LYS A 131 -19.55 -7.85 -1.80
C LYS A 131 -19.63 -7.28 -0.39
N LEU A 132 -18.49 -6.84 0.18
CA LEU A 132 -18.45 -6.20 1.49
C LEU A 132 -19.28 -4.91 1.52
N LYS A 133 -19.11 -4.04 0.52
CA LYS A 133 -19.90 -2.80 0.39
C LYS A 133 -21.39 -3.10 0.22
N ALA A 134 -21.76 -4.01 -0.68
CA ALA A 134 -23.15 -4.38 -0.92
C ALA A 134 -23.83 -4.97 0.31
N SER A 135 -23.07 -5.63 1.20
CA SER A 135 -23.61 -6.19 2.44
C SER A 135 -24.11 -5.11 3.42
N GLY A 136 -23.54 -3.91 3.39
CA GLY A 136 -23.82 -2.83 4.35
C GLY A 136 -23.41 -3.12 5.80
N GLN A 137 -22.75 -4.25 6.08
CA GLN A 137 -22.46 -4.72 7.45
C GLN A 137 -21.21 -4.09 8.08
N TYR A 138 -20.32 -3.52 7.27
CA TYR A 138 -19.01 -3.03 7.72
C TYR A 138 -18.83 -1.54 7.37
N LEU A 139 -18.05 -0.86 8.21
CA LEU A 139 -17.48 0.43 7.88
C LEU A 139 -16.24 0.21 7.01
N MET A 140 -16.23 0.76 5.81
CA MET A 140 -15.20 0.50 4.81
C MET A 140 -14.29 1.73 4.68
N GLY A 141 -13.02 1.61 5.09
CA GLY A 141 -12.06 2.71 4.97
C GLY A 141 -10.84 2.33 4.13
N ALA A 142 -10.23 3.33 3.50
CA ALA A 142 -8.93 3.20 2.87
C ALA A 142 -7.88 4.11 3.56
N LEU A 143 -6.65 3.60 3.70
CA LEU A 143 -5.51 4.32 4.28
C LEU A 143 -4.25 4.07 3.43
N SER A 144 -3.89 5.05 2.59
CA SER A 144 -2.85 4.88 1.59
C SER A 144 -1.75 5.94 1.69
N ASN A 145 -0.50 5.48 1.62
CA ASN A 145 0.61 6.34 1.25
C ASN A 145 0.51 6.59 -0.26
N THR A 146 0.13 7.80 -0.65
CA THR A 146 -0.17 8.15 -2.04
C THR A 146 0.17 9.61 -2.31
N VAL A 147 0.03 10.03 -3.57
CA VAL A 147 0.49 11.32 -4.09
C VAL A 147 -0.70 12.16 -4.56
N LYS A 148 -0.47 13.47 -4.76
CA LYS A 148 -1.40 14.36 -5.46
C LYS A 148 -0.96 14.46 -6.91
N PHE A 149 -1.84 14.09 -7.86
CA PHE A 149 -1.57 14.34 -9.28
C PHE A 149 -1.87 15.80 -9.62
N PRO A 150 -1.27 16.34 -10.70
CA PRO A 150 -1.65 17.65 -11.23
C PRO A 150 -3.16 17.77 -11.47
N ASP A 151 -3.69 18.99 -11.36
CA ASP A 151 -5.10 19.26 -11.59
C ASP A 151 -5.53 18.80 -13.00
N GLY A 152 -6.71 18.18 -13.09
CA GLY A 152 -7.25 17.66 -14.34
C GLY A 152 -6.61 16.36 -14.84
N HIS A 153 -5.55 15.84 -14.21
CA HIS A 153 -4.94 14.58 -14.59
C HIS A 153 -5.92 13.40 -14.46
N ASP A 154 -5.91 12.46 -15.42
CA ASP A 154 -6.88 11.35 -15.47
C ASP A 154 -6.83 10.44 -14.24
N PHE A 155 -5.67 10.29 -13.61
CA PHE A 155 -5.52 9.52 -12.37
C PHE A 155 -6.20 10.14 -11.13
N ASN A 156 -6.73 11.36 -11.24
CA ASN A 156 -7.61 11.90 -10.20
C ASN A 156 -9.02 11.29 -10.24
N LYS A 157 -9.40 10.63 -11.35
CA LYS A 157 -10.68 9.96 -11.54
C LYS A 157 -10.64 8.53 -11.01
N ASP A 158 -11.73 8.08 -10.39
CA ASP A 158 -11.89 6.68 -9.98
C ASP A 158 -12.37 5.80 -11.15
N VAL A 159 -11.52 5.64 -12.17
CA VAL A 159 -11.88 4.89 -13.39
C VAL A 159 -12.15 3.41 -13.09
N SER A 160 -11.43 2.83 -12.12
CA SER A 160 -11.57 1.42 -11.77
C SER A 160 -12.74 1.14 -10.82
N GLY A 161 -13.31 2.17 -10.18
CA GLY A 161 -14.36 2.04 -9.19
C GLY A 161 -13.89 1.52 -7.82
N VAL A 162 -12.58 1.30 -7.63
CA VAL A 162 -12.02 0.81 -6.36
C VAL A 162 -12.23 1.83 -5.25
N ARG A 163 -11.98 3.12 -5.51
CA ARG A 163 -12.11 4.17 -4.48
C ARG A 163 -13.56 4.29 -4.02
N SER A 164 -14.51 4.11 -4.93
CA SER A 164 -15.94 4.15 -4.64
C SER A 164 -16.42 3.00 -3.75
N GLN A 165 -15.60 1.98 -3.45
CA GLN A 165 -15.96 0.92 -2.51
C GLN A 165 -15.82 1.31 -1.04
N PHE A 166 -15.18 2.44 -0.74
CA PHE A 166 -14.93 2.89 0.63
C PHE A 166 -15.88 4.02 1.02
N ASP A 167 -16.22 4.08 2.31
CA ASP A 167 -16.97 5.16 2.93
C ASP A 167 -16.11 6.41 3.13
N PHE A 168 -14.82 6.22 3.38
CA PHE A 168 -13.84 7.29 3.45
C PHE A 168 -12.47 6.84 2.92
N PHE A 169 -11.65 7.81 2.54
CA PHE A 169 -10.31 7.58 2.00
C PHE A 169 -9.30 8.54 2.61
N ILE A 170 -8.31 8.02 3.34
CA ILE A 170 -7.21 8.79 3.91
C ILE A 170 -6.02 8.72 2.97
N SER A 171 -5.69 9.86 2.38
CA SER A 171 -4.52 10.05 1.53
C SER A 171 -3.41 10.75 2.32
N SER A 172 -2.22 10.15 2.34
CA SER A 172 -1.06 10.76 3.00
C SER A 172 -0.69 12.14 2.43
N ALA A 173 -0.82 12.34 1.12
CA ALA A 173 -0.48 13.62 0.51
C ALA A 173 -1.50 14.73 0.83
N HIS A 174 -2.73 14.37 1.17
CA HIS A 174 -3.76 15.33 1.61
C HIS A 174 -3.65 15.67 3.09
N THR A 175 -3.30 14.69 3.93
CA THR A 175 -3.19 14.88 5.39
C THR A 175 -1.81 15.36 5.83
N GLY A 176 -0.77 15.17 5.01
CA GLY A 176 0.63 15.39 5.38
C GLY A 176 1.21 14.31 6.31
N LEU A 177 0.41 13.30 6.68
CA LEU A 177 0.78 12.20 7.55
C LEU A 177 1.03 10.96 6.71
N ARG A 178 2.05 10.16 7.04
CA ARG A 178 2.43 8.98 6.27
C ARG A 178 2.55 7.77 7.18
N LYS A 179 2.07 6.60 6.75
CA LYS A 179 2.39 5.34 7.45
C LYS A 179 3.93 5.14 7.47
N PRO A 180 4.53 4.74 8.60
CA PRO A 180 3.92 4.25 9.84
C PRO A 180 3.84 5.29 10.98
N ASP A 181 3.73 6.59 10.71
CA ASP A 181 3.56 7.62 11.75
C ASP A 181 2.31 7.32 12.60
N PRO A 182 2.40 7.24 13.95
CA PRO A 182 1.27 6.98 14.84
C PRO A 182 0.05 7.88 14.59
N LYS A 183 0.27 9.14 14.20
CA LYS A 183 -0.81 10.12 13.98
C LYS A 183 -1.75 9.71 12.84
N ILE A 184 -1.25 9.06 11.79
CA ILE A 184 -2.12 8.68 10.66
C ILE A 184 -3.12 7.59 11.06
N TYR A 185 -2.73 6.69 11.97
CA TYR A 185 -3.63 5.66 12.50
C TYR A 185 -4.66 6.25 13.46
N GLN A 186 -4.28 7.28 14.24
CA GLN A 186 -5.23 8.02 15.08
C GLN A 186 -6.31 8.69 14.23
N VAL A 187 -5.93 9.33 13.12
CA VAL A 187 -6.89 9.89 12.15
C VAL A 187 -7.82 8.79 11.60
N ALA A 188 -7.28 7.64 11.20
CA ALA A 188 -8.10 6.53 10.72
C ALA A 188 -9.10 5.99 11.76
N ILE A 189 -8.70 5.93 13.04
CA ILE A 189 -9.61 5.53 14.13
C ILE A 189 -10.71 6.58 14.33
N GLN A 190 -10.36 7.87 14.29
CA GLN A 190 -11.32 8.97 14.42
C GLN A 190 -12.35 8.99 13.29
N GLU A 191 -11.92 8.78 12.04
CA GLU A 191 -12.82 8.67 10.88
C GLU A 191 -13.78 7.48 11.02
N MET A 192 -13.27 6.32 11.45
CA MET A 192 -14.11 5.15 11.74
C MET A 192 -15.13 5.45 12.84
N GLN A 193 -14.72 6.13 13.92
CA GLN A 193 -15.62 6.52 15.01
C GLN A 193 -16.70 7.52 14.56
N ALA A 194 -16.31 8.52 13.76
CA ALA A 194 -17.24 9.49 13.20
C ALA A 194 -18.29 8.80 12.31
N LEU A 195 -17.86 7.90 11.44
CA LEU A 195 -18.74 7.13 10.58
C LEU A 195 -19.65 6.17 11.37
N ALA A 196 -19.11 5.51 12.41
CA ALA A 196 -19.90 4.67 13.30
C ALA A 196 -21.05 5.48 13.94
N LYS A 197 -20.74 6.66 14.47
CA LYS A 197 -21.72 7.57 15.05
C LYS A 197 -22.77 8.02 14.03
N GLN A 198 -22.36 8.37 12.81
CA GLN A 198 -23.28 8.74 11.74
C GLN A 198 -24.25 7.60 11.37
N ARG A 199 -23.81 6.35 11.47
CA ARG A 199 -24.65 5.16 11.25
C ARG A 199 -25.43 4.70 12.49
N GLY A 200 -25.38 5.45 13.59
CA GLY A 200 -26.06 5.09 14.84
C GLY A 200 -25.49 3.85 15.52
N LEU A 201 -24.24 3.47 15.22
CA LEU A 201 -23.53 2.37 15.87
C LEU A 201 -23.01 2.82 17.25
N PRO A 202 -22.83 1.88 18.21
CA PRO A 202 -22.17 2.17 19.46
C PRO A 202 -20.72 2.64 19.25
N GLU A 203 -20.12 3.20 20.29
CA GLU A 203 -18.70 3.53 20.29
C GLU A 203 -17.87 2.29 19.90
N ILE A 204 -16.94 2.51 18.96
CA ILE A 204 -16.00 1.48 18.51
C ILE A 204 -14.60 1.78 19.01
N HIS A 205 -13.85 0.73 19.29
CA HIS A 205 -12.45 0.81 19.70
C HIS A 205 -11.54 0.43 18.54
N ALA A 206 -10.25 0.77 18.65
CA ALA A 206 -9.26 0.37 17.66
C ALA A 206 -9.25 -1.14 17.39
N SER A 207 -9.50 -1.96 18.42
CA SER A 207 -9.56 -3.43 18.32
C SER A 207 -10.75 -3.94 17.49
N ASP A 208 -11.77 -3.12 17.25
CA ASP A 208 -12.90 -3.43 16.38
C ASP A 208 -12.57 -3.21 14.89
N ILE A 209 -11.42 -2.60 14.59
CA ILE A 209 -10.93 -2.33 13.24
C ILE A 209 -9.87 -3.38 12.85
N VAL A 210 -9.97 -3.92 11.64
CA VAL A 210 -8.93 -4.78 11.04
C VAL A 210 -8.29 -4.04 9.86
N PHE A 211 -6.98 -3.86 9.91
CA PHE A 211 -6.19 -3.21 8.86
C PHE A 211 -5.47 -4.23 7.97
N PHE A 212 -5.65 -4.10 6.65
CA PHE A 212 -5.04 -4.93 5.62
C PHE A 212 -3.97 -4.14 4.87
N ASP A 213 -2.72 -4.60 4.88
CA ASP A 213 -1.59 -3.89 4.26
C ASP A 213 -0.53 -4.89 3.80
N ASP A 214 0.15 -4.60 2.69
CA ASP A 214 1.19 -5.43 2.11
C ASP A 214 2.60 -5.05 2.60
N ILE A 215 2.74 -4.08 3.51
CA ILE A 215 3.99 -3.63 4.12
C ILE A 215 3.98 -3.92 5.63
N GLY A 216 5.00 -4.66 6.09
CA GLY A 216 5.06 -5.14 7.47
C GLY A 216 5.20 -4.02 8.50
N GLU A 217 5.95 -2.96 8.17
CA GLU A 217 6.15 -1.83 9.09
C GLU A 217 4.86 -1.03 9.30
N ASN A 218 4.03 -0.88 8.25
CA ASN A 218 2.72 -0.26 8.36
C ASN A 218 1.80 -1.04 9.31
N LEU A 219 1.81 -2.37 9.23
CA LEU A 219 1.03 -3.21 10.14
C LEU A 219 1.53 -3.14 11.58
N LYS A 220 2.85 -3.04 11.80
CA LYS A 220 3.38 -2.81 13.16
C LYS A 220 2.88 -1.48 13.74
N GLY A 221 2.83 -0.43 12.92
CA GLY A 221 2.25 0.87 13.29
C GLY A 221 0.77 0.74 13.71
N ALA A 222 -0.05 0.09 12.87
CA ALA A 222 -1.46 -0.15 13.16
C ALA A 222 -1.68 -0.98 14.44
N LYS A 223 -0.88 -2.03 14.64
CA LYS A 223 -0.94 -2.87 15.84
C LYS A 223 -0.59 -2.07 17.11
N LYS A 224 0.41 -1.19 17.05
CA LYS A 224 0.73 -0.27 18.16
C LYS A 224 -0.40 0.71 18.45
N ALA A 225 -1.17 1.10 17.42
CA ALA A 225 -2.37 1.91 17.57
C ALA A 225 -3.60 1.13 18.09
N GLY A 226 -3.47 -0.18 18.35
CA GLY A 226 -4.53 -1.02 18.91
C GLY A 226 -5.41 -1.72 17.88
N MET A 227 -5.13 -1.58 16.58
CA MET A 227 -5.88 -2.26 15.52
C MET A 227 -5.51 -3.74 15.45
N ARG A 228 -6.47 -4.54 14.98
CA ARG A 228 -6.16 -5.87 14.42
C ARG A 228 -5.54 -5.70 13.04
N THR A 229 -4.73 -6.65 12.61
CA THR A 229 -3.95 -6.52 11.38
C THR A 229 -3.92 -7.82 10.61
N VAL A 230 -4.10 -7.76 9.29
CA VAL A 230 -3.90 -8.89 8.38
C VAL A 230 -2.81 -8.51 7.38
N LYS A 231 -1.80 -9.36 7.29
CA LYS A 231 -0.73 -9.20 6.31
C LYS A 231 -1.22 -9.68 4.95
N VAL A 232 -1.20 -8.79 3.98
CA VAL A 232 -1.43 -9.15 2.58
C VAL A 232 -0.08 -9.55 1.98
N THR A 233 0.00 -10.76 1.46
CA THR A 233 1.22 -11.27 0.82
C THR A 233 1.06 -11.14 -0.68
N LEU A 234 1.95 -10.39 -1.33
CA LEU A 234 1.96 -10.22 -2.78
C LEU A 234 2.02 -11.58 -3.48
N GLY A 235 1.21 -11.74 -4.53
CA GLY A 235 1.03 -13.01 -5.24
C GLY A 235 0.15 -14.04 -4.51
N ARG A 236 -0.36 -13.72 -3.31
CA ARG A 236 -1.29 -14.58 -2.55
C ARG A 236 -2.46 -13.79 -1.97
N ILE A 237 -3.01 -12.85 -2.76
CA ILE A 237 -4.10 -11.98 -2.31
C ILE A 237 -5.36 -12.80 -1.96
N GLU A 238 -5.58 -13.93 -2.64
CA GLU A 238 -6.64 -14.88 -2.29
C GLU A 238 -6.60 -15.35 -0.82
N ASP A 239 -5.41 -15.49 -0.21
CA ASP A 239 -5.30 -15.88 1.20
C ASP A 239 -5.80 -14.78 2.13
N ALA A 240 -5.56 -13.51 1.76
CA ALA A 240 -6.10 -12.37 2.51
C ALA A 240 -7.62 -12.30 2.37
N VAL A 241 -8.17 -12.65 1.20
CA VAL A 241 -9.62 -12.75 1.00
C VAL A 241 -10.22 -13.90 1.82
N LYS A 242 -9.59 -15.08 1.85
CA LYS A 242 -10.03 -16.19 2.73
C LYS A 242 -10.02 -15.78 4.21
N GLU A 243 -9.06 -14.95 4.62
CA GLU A 243 -9.05 -14.42 5.99
C GLU A 243 -10.17 -13.39 6.21
N LEU A 244 -10.47 -12.54 5.23
CA LEU A 244 -11.66 -11.68 5.26
C LEU A 244 -12.96 -12.49 5.40
N GLU A 245 -13.11 -13.59 4.65
CA GLU A 245 -14.28 -14.48 4.76
C GLU A 245 -14.43 -15.04 6.17
N LYS A 246 -13.35 -15.50 6.80
CA LYS A 246 -13.40 -15.99 8.19
C LYS A 246 -13.76 -14.89 9.18
N LEU A 247 -13.19 -13.69 9.02
CA LEU A 247 -13.43 -12.55 9.92
C LEU A 247 -14.86 -12.02 9.81
N THR A 248 -15.43 -12.04 8.61
CA THR A 248 -16.74 -11.46 8.32
C THR A 248 -17.87 -12.50 8.37
N GLY A 249 -17.58 -13.74 8.03
CA GLY A 249 -18.57 -14.78 7.78
C GLY A 249 -19.29 -14.63 6.45
N LEU A 250 -18.83 -13.75 5.55
CA LEU A 250 -19.38 -13.57 4.22
C LEU A 250 -18.63 -14.44 3.19
N PRO A 251 -19.34 -15.01 2.19
CA PRO A 251 -18.70 -15.60 1.03
C PRO A 251 -18.18 -14.49 0.11
N LEU A 252 -16.87 -14.31 0.03
CA LEU A 252 -16.20 -13.24 -0.72
C LEU A 252 -15.50 -13.77 -1.96
N LEU A 253 -14.95 -14.98 -1.92
CA LEU A 253 -14.47 -15.66 -3.12
C LEU A 253 -15.65 -16.24 -3.90
N GLU A 254 -15.49 -16.33 -5.22
CA GLU A 254 -16.36 -17.19 -6.00
C GLU A 254 -16.14 -18.63 -5.56
N ALA A 255 -17.21 -19.39 -5.35
CA ALA A 255 -17.07 -20.82 -5.17
C ALA A 255 -16.39 -21.37 -6.44
N ASP A 256 -15.32 -22.16 -6.28
CA ASP A 256 -14.72 -22.91 -7.38
C ASP A 256 -15.85 -23.47 -8.24
N GLN A 257 -15.93 -23.06 -9.51
CA GLN A 257 -16.78 -23.72 -10.50
C GLN A 257 -16.21 -25.12 -10.77
N LYS A 258 -16.19 -25.99 -9.76
CA LYS A 258 -15.94 -27.42 -9.93
C LYS A 258 -17.21 -28.02 -10.52
N ALA A 259 -17.14 -28.21 -11.84
CA ALA A 259 -17.88 -29.16 -12.65
C ALA A 259 -19.42 -29.12 -12.50
N ARG A 260 -20.06 -28.22 -13.26
CA ARG A 260 -21.31 -28.61 -13.92
C ARG A 260 -20.93 -29.48 -15.12
N LEU A 261 -20.93 -30.80 -14.91
CA LEU A 261 -21.16 -31.78 -15.97
C LEU A 261 -22.67 -31.95 -16.13
#